data_AF-A0A2D3PQL8-F1
#
_entry.id   AF-A0A2D3PQL8-F1
#
_cell.length_a   1.000
_cell.length_b   1.000
_cell.length_c   1.000
_cell.angle_alpha   90.00
_cell.angle_beta   90.00
_cell.angle_gamma   90.00
#
_symmetry.space_group_name_H-M   'P 1'
#
loop_
_entity.id
_entity.type
_entity.pdbx_description
1 polymer ?
#
loop_
_entity_poly.entity_id
_entity_poly.type
_entity_poly.pdbx_seq_one_letter_code
_entity_poly.pdbx_strand_id
1 'polypeptide(L)'
;MKIKDILKENNVKLIELSNTLSISRPTLNSYIDEFEKEGKISNEEYNSFFRKISKKAYTNREELFEDINEFRDLLVSKKFRDLLPENLRLLQNIYDKIYEDMKGKDKVVAIYKFIDSAINRYGEDRALSGYINYTLYLNGLKDIKEITADDKILVSNIFPIMKKYEKSELEINDKGLKEFYSRVDEIKKVRETRYQKFEKELKEKLMKELSLKDELNKEDLKRILNNLDLKKI
;
A
#
# COMPACT_ATOMS: atom_id res chain seq x y z
N MET A 1 -13.21 30.42 -16.75
CA MET A 1 -12.73 29.60 -17.91
C MET A 1 -13.06 28.14 -17.66
N LYS A 2 -13.10 27.31 -18.72
CA LYS A 2 -13.22 25.85 -18.55
C LYS A 2 -11.95 25.30 -17.93
N ILE A 3 -12.07 24.28 -17.09
CA ILE A 3 -10.93 23.69 -16.39
C ILE A 3 -9.97 23.04 -17.39
N LYS A 4 -10.50 22.34 -18.39
CA LYS A 4 -9.68 21.71 -19.45
C LYS A 4 -8.83 22.73 -20.22
N ASP A 5 -9.38 23.93 -20.45
CA ASP A 5 -8.68 25.00 -21.17
C ASP A 5 -7.55 25.57 -20.30
N ILE A 6 -7.81 25.85 -19.02
CA ILE A 6 -6.79 26.32 -18.05
C ILE A 6 -5.62 25.35 -17.96
N LEU A 7 -5.91 24.05 -17.83
CA LEU A 7 -4.88 23.01 -17.77
C LEU A 7 -4.04 22.98 -19.05
N LYS A 8 -4.70 23.08 -20.22
CA LYS A 8 -4.03 23.07 -21.52
C LYS A 8 -3.14 24.29 -21.73
N GLU A 9 -3.64 25.48 -21.41
CA GLU A 9 -2.89 26.74 -21.52
C GLU A 9 -1.64 26.75 -20.62
N ASN A 10 -1.71 26.10 -19.47
CA ASN A 10 -0.59 26.00 -18.51
C ASN A 10 0.24 24.71 -18.68
N ASN A 11 0.05 23.96 -19.77
CA ASN A 11 0.76 22.72 -20.09
C ASN A 11 0.67 21.63 -18.99
N VAL A 12 -0.41 21.61 -18.22
CA VAL A 12 -0.68 20.61 -17.17
C VAL A 12 -1.49 19.46 -17.77
N LYS A 13 -0.94 18.24 -17.73
CA LYS A 13 -1.66 17.06 -18.25
C LYS A 13 -2.66 16.55 -17.22
N LEU A 14 -3.80 16.03 -17.69
CA LEU A 14 -4.81 15.44 -16.80
C LEU A 14 -4.27 14.29 -15.94
N ILE A 15 -3.35 13.49 -16.49
CA ILE A 15 -2.68 12.41 -15.75
C ILE A 15 -1.78 12.94 -14.63
N GLU A 16 -1.14 14.10 -14.86
CA GLU A 16 -0.28 14.74 -13.88
C GLU A 16 -1.11 15.30 -12.71
N LEU A 17 -2.23 15.95 -13.02
CA LEU A 17 -3.17 16.43 -12.01
C LEU A 17 -3.79 15.27 -11.22
N SER A 18 -4.23 14.19 -11.89
CA SER A 18 -4.83 13.04 -11.21
C SER A 18 -3.84 12.36 -10.25
N ASN A 19 -2.58 12.25 -10.66
CA ASN A 19 -1.52 11.71 -9.80
C ASN A 19 -1.25 12.64 -8.61
N THR A 20 -1.17 13.95 -8.85
CA THR A 20 -0.91 14.94 -7.78
C THR A 20 -2.01 14.94 -6.73
N LEU A 21 -3.28 14.84 -7.16
CA LEU A 21 -4.45 14.80 -6.28
C LEU A 21 -4.77 13.39 -5.74
N SER A 22 -3.97 12.37 -6.11
CA SER A 22 -4.17 10.98 -5.69
C SER A 22 -5.57 10.42 -5.97
N ILE A 23 -6.14 10.75 -7.14
CA ILE A 23 -7.43 10.21 -7.61
C ILE A 23 -7.30 9.60 -9.00
N SER A 24 -8.23 8.71 -9.36
CA SER A 24 -8.21 8.10 -10.69
C SER A 24 -8.48 9.14 -11.78
N ARG A 25 -7.84 8.98 -12.95
CA ARG A 25 -8.07 9.83 -14.11
C ARG A 25 -9.55 9.84 -14.57
N PRO A 26 -10.27 8.70 -14.61
CA PRO A 26 -11.71 8.69 -14.88
C PRO A 26 -12.51 9.54 -13.88
N THR A 27 -12.22 9.42 -12.58
CA THR A 27 -12.88 10.22 -11.53
C THR A 27 -12.63 11.71 -11.73
N LEU A 28 -11.38 12.12 -11.92
CA LEU A 28 -11.03 13.52 -12.16
C LEU A 28 -11.73 14.05 -13.42
N ASN A 29 -11.76 13.28 -14.50
CA ASN A 29 -12.44 13.69 -15.72
C ASN A 29 -13.96 13.84 -15.52
N SER A 30 -14.59 12.94 -14.76
CA SER A 30 -16.01 13.02 -14.41
C SER A 30 -16.31 14.29 -13.61
N TYR A 31 -15.49 14.64 -12.61
CA TYR A 31 -15.67 15.86 -11.84
C TYR A 31 -15.50 17.12 -12.69
N ILE A 32 -14.52 17.14 -13.60
CA ILE A 32 -14.36 18.26 -14.52
C ILE A 32 -15.57 18.39 -15.45
N ASP A 33 -16.05 17.27 -16.01
CA ASP A 33 -17.18 17.26 -16.94
C ASP A 33 -18.49 17.69 -16.25
N GLU A 34 -18.73 17.25 -15.01
CA GLU A 34 -19.87 17.67 -14.19
C GLU A 34 -19.77 19.17 -13.86
N PHE A 35 -18.60 19.65 -13.42
CA PHE A 35 -18.38 21.07 -13.11
C PHE A 35 -18.57 21.98 -14.32
N GLU A 36 -18.04 21.61 -15.48
CA GLU A 36 -18.14 22.41 -16.71
C GLU A 36 -19.56 22.43 -17.30
N LYS A 37 -20.37 21.40 -17.03
CA LYS A 37 -21.79 21.33 -17.46
C LYS A 37 -22.72 22.04 -16.50
N GLU A 38 -22.58 21.79 -15.20
CA GLU A 38 -23.55 22.20 -14.18
C GLU A 38 -23.08 23.40 -13.34
N GLY A 39 -21.82 23.80 -13.46
CA GLY A 39 -21.21 24.86 -12.65
C GLY A 39 -20.97 24.48 -11.19
N LYS A 40 -21.21 23.22 -10.83
CA LYS A 40 -20.99 22.64 -9.50
C LYS A 40 -20.77 21.15 -9.60
N ILE A 41 -20.20 20.58 -8.54
CA ILE A 41 -20.12 19.12 -8.34
C ILE A 41 -20.49 18.78 -6.91
N SER A 42 -20.98 17.56 -6.69
CA SER A 42 -21.36 17.08 -5.35
C SER A 42 -20.22 17.07 -4.33
N ASN A 43 -18.97 16.88 -4.80
CA ASN A 43 -17.80 16.94 -3.94
C ASN A 43 -17.40 18.40 -3.67
N GLU A 44 -17.75 18.91 -2.48
CA GLU A 44 -17.56 20.33 -2.15
C GLU A 44 -16.10 20.80 -2.16
N GLU A 45 -15.14 19.93 -1.84
CA GLU A 45 -13.72 20.28 -1.90
C GLU A 45 -13.27 20.55 -3.33
N TYR A 46 -13.57 19.62 -4.23
CA TYR A 46 -13.23 19.75 -5.64
C TYR A 46 -14.05 20.87 -6.29
N ASN A 47 -15.30 21.07 -5.87
CA ASN A 47 -16.14 22.19 -6.31
C ASN A 47 -15.49 23.54 -5.95
N SER A 48 -15.03 23.69 -4.71
CA SER A 48 -14.34 24.88 -4.23
C SER A 48 -13.03 25.11 -4.99
N PHE A 49 -12.22 24.06 -5.17
CA PHE A 49 -10.98 24.13 -5.94
C PHE A 49 -11.21 24.54 -7.39
N PHE A 50 -12.16 23.91 -8.10
CA PHE A 50 -12.49 24.27 -9.47
C PHE A 50 -13.06 25.69 -9.59
N ARG A 51 -13.85 26.15 -8.61
CA ARG A 51 -14.30 27.55 -8.53
C ARG A 51 -13.14 28.52 -8.32
N LYS A 52 -12.14 28.17 -7.49
CA LYS A 52 -10.94 28.98 -7.26
C LYS A 52 -10.15 29.14 -8.56
N ILE A 53 -9.76 28.01 -9.18
CA ILE A 53 -8.89 28.05 -10.35
C ILE A 53 -9.62 28.59 -11.60
N SER A 54 -10.93 28.39 -11.73
CA SER A 54 -11.69 28.89 -12.89
C SER A 54 -11.87 30.42 -12.94
N LYS A 55 -11.65 31.09 -11.81
CA LYS A 55 -11.73 32.55 -11.65
C LYS A 55 -10.38 33.25 -11.69
N LYS A 56 -9.27 32.51 -11.57
CA LYS A 56 -7.92 33.05 -11.56
C LYS A 56 -7.34 33.01 -12.98
N ALA A 57 -6.68 34.10 -13.37
CA ALA A 57 -5.91 34.16 -14.61
C ALA A 57 -4.47 33.79 -14.28
N TYR A 58 -4.06 32.58 -14.65
CA TYR A 58 -2.71 32.10 -14.41
C TYR A 58 -1.75 32.67 -15.44
N THR A 59 -0.63 33.21 -14.97
CA THR A 59 0.41 33.78 -15.83
C THR A 59 1.46 32.75 -16.23
N ASN A 60 1.61 31.69 -15.44
CA ASN A 60 2.57 30.62 -15.65
C ASN A 60 2.11 29.32 -14.98
N ARG A 61 2.80 28.23 -15.33
CA ARG A 61 2.53 26.88 -14.84
C ARG A 61 2.70 26.78 -13.33
N GLU A 62 3.74 27.44 -12.79
CA GLU A 62 4.12 27.36 -11.39
C GLU A 62 3.00 27.90 -10.49
N GLU A 63 2.38 29.01 -10.86
CA GLU A 63 1.26 29.62 -10.13
C GLU A 63 0.03 28.70 -10.04
N LEU A 64 -0.26 27.94 -11.10
CA LEU A 64 -1.31 26.92 -11.08
C LEU A 64 -0.92 25.73 -10.20
N PHE A 65 0.36 25.34 -10.22
CA PHE A 65 0.86 24.25 -9.39
C PHE A 65 0.86 24.59 -7.90
N GLU A 66 1.09 25.84 -7.52
CA GLU A 66 0.93 26.30 -6.13
C GLU A 66 -0.50 26.06 -5.64
N ASP A 67 -1.51 26.46 -6.41
CA ASP A 67 -2.91 26.24 -6.05
C ASP A 67 -3.29 24.74 -6.03
N ILE A 68 -2.74 23.94 -6.95
CA ILE A 68 -2.92 22.47 -6.95
C ILE A 68 -2.29 21.84 -5.70
N ASN A 69 -1.08 22.25 -5.33
CA ASN A 69 -0.37 21.71 -4.17
C ASN A 69 -1.04 22.13 -2.86
N GLU A 70 -1.49 23.37 -2.74
CA GLU A 70 -2.28 23.84 -1.60
C GLU A 70 -3.56 22.99 -1.44
N PHE A 71 -4.25 22.73 -2.55
CA PHE A 71 -5.44 21.88 -2.54
C PHE A 71 -5.11 20.43 -2.16
N ARG A 72 -4.03 19.86 -2.69
CA ARG A 72 -3.54 18.53 -2.30
C ARG A 72 -3.28 18.47 -0.79
N ASP A 73 -2.61 19.48 -0.24
CA ASP A 73 -2.27 19.51 1.18
C ASP A 73 -3.53 19.65 2.06
N LEU A 74 -4.55 20.37 1.58
CA LEU A 74 -5.88 20.40 2.20
C LEU A 74 -6.58 19.02 2.15
N LEU A 75 -6.49 18.29 1.04
CA LEU A 75 -7.03 16.94 0.93
C LEU A 75 -6.31 15.96 1.86
N VAL A 76 -4.98 16.02 1.91
CA VAL A 76 -4.12 15.19 2.77
C VAL A 76 -4.40 15.49 4.24
N SER A 77 -4.36 16.76 4.66
CA SER A 77 -4.66 17.15 6.04
C SER A 77 -6.06 16.74 6.46
N LYS A 78 -7.06 16.79 5.56
CA LYS A 78 -8.41 16.29 5.84
C LYS A 78 -8.46 14.77 5.98
N LYS A 79 -7.78 14.03 5.10
CA LYS A 79 -7.74 12.56 5.14
C LYS A 79 -7.05 12.03 6.41
N PHE A 80 -6.11 12.80 6.95
CA PHE A 80 -5.31 12.43 8.12
C PHE A 80 -5.59 13.33 9.33
N ARG A 81 -6.77 13.96 9.38
CA ARG A 81 -7.15 14.91 10.45
C ARG A 81 -7.12 14.28 11.84
N ASP A 82 -7.34 12.97 11.90
CA ASP A 82 -7.34 12.19 13.13
C ASP A 82 -5.93 11.77 13.58
N LEU A 83 -4.90 12.03 12.76
CA LEU A 83 -3.52 11.70 13.09
C LEU A 83 -2.82 12.88 13.76
N LEU A 84 -2.07 12.58 14.82
CA LEU A 84 -1.10 13.52 15.37
C LEU A 84 -0.04 13.89 14.31
N PRO A 85 0.49 15.12 14.34
CA PRO A 85 1.50 15.58 13.37
C PRO A 85 2.70 14.65 13.24
N GLU A 86 3.15 14.04 14.35
CA GLU A 86 4.28 13.10 14.38
C GLU A 86 3.97 11.82 13.59
N ASN A 87 2.72 11.33 13.69
CA ASN A 87 2.26 10.14 12.97
C ASN A 87 2.11 10.43 11.47
N LEU A 88 1.61 11.60 11.12
CA LEU A 88 1.51 12.03 9.72
C LEU A 88 2.91 12.13 9.09
N ARG A 89 3.86 12.74 9.79
CA ARG A 89 5.26 12.84 9.33
C ARG A 89 5.89 11.45 9.15
N LEU A 90 5.64 10.52 10.08
CA LEU A 90 6.13 9.15 9.97
C LEU A 90 5.56 8.46 8.71
N LEU A 91 4.25 8.56 8.48
CA LEU A 91 3.60 7.98 7.30
C LEU A 91 4.15 8.56 6.00
N GLN A 92 4.33 9.88 5.92
CA GLN A 92 4.90 10.55 4.75
C GLN A 92 6.33 10.08 4.48
N ASN A 93 7.19 10.06 5.51
CA ASN A 93 8.57 9.58 5.37
C ASN A 93 8.65 8.12 4.89
N ILE A 94 7.76 7.25 5.39
CA ILE A 94 7.67 5.85 4.94
C ILE A 94 7.24 5.80 3.47
N TYR A 95 6.19 6.55 3.11
CA TYR A 95 5.67 6.58 1.74
C TYR A 95 6.73 7.05 0.73
N ASP A 96 7.38 8.18 1.02
CA ASP A 96 8.39 8.76 0.13
C ASP A 96 9.56 7.78 -0.07
N LYS A 97 9.99 7.11 1.01
CA LYS A 97 11.03 6.10 0.94
C LYS A 97 10.64 4.90 0.09
N ILE A 98 9.43 4.36 0.29
CA ILE A 98 8.89 3.25 -0.51
C ILE A 98 8.83 3.65 -1.98
N TYR A 99 8.28 4.83 -2.27
CA TYR A 99 8.08 5.33 -3.62
C TYR A 99 9.41 5.45 -4.38
N GLU A 100 10.41 6.09 -3.77
CA GLU A 100 11.72 6.26 -4.40
C GLU A 100 12.47 4.93 -4.57
N ASP A 101 12.37 4.00 -3.63
CA ASP A 101 13.00 2.69 -3.76
C ASP A 101 12.36 1.83 -4.86
N MET A 102 11.03 1.88 -4.99
CA MET A 102 10.28 1.12 -6.00
C MET A 102 10.38 1.72 -7.40
N LYS A 103 10.78 2.98 -7.53
CA LYS A 103 10.94 3.67 -8.81
C LYS A 103 12.08 3.04 -9.62
N GLY A 104 11.72 2.11 -10.51
CA GLY A 104 12.62 1.53 -11.51
C GLY A 104 13.47 0.34 -11.05
N LYS A 105 13.17 -0.29 -9.90
CA LYS A 105 13.94 -1.45 -9.39
C LYS A 105 13.04 -2.58 -8.87
N ASP A 106 13.11 -3.76 -9.49
CA ASP A 106 12.41 -4.97 -9.02
C ASP A 106 13.08 -5.62 -7.79
N LYS A 107 14.33 -5.23 -7.49
CA LYS A 107 15.14 -5.82 -6.40
C LYS A 107 14.64 -5.50 -4.99
N VAL A 108 13.77 -4.51 -4.80
CA VAL A 108 13.28 -4.10 -3.47
C VAL A 108 11.95 -4.76 -3.07
N VAL A 109 11.29 -5.48 -3.99
CA VAL A 109 9.95 -6.04 -3.77
C VAL A 109 9.90 -7.00 -2.59
N ALA A 110 10.95 -7.79 -2.34
CA ALA A 110 10.99 -8.72 -1.22
C ALA A 110 10.96 -8.02 0.15
N ILE A 111 11.69 -6.91 0.30
CA ILE A 111 11.72 -6.12 1.54
C ILE A 111 10.34 -5.55 1.81
N TYR A 112 9.68 -5.02 0.79
CA TYR A 112 8.34 -4.45 0.95
C TYR A 112 7.25 -5.49 1.18
N LYS A 113 7.39 -6.70 0.63
CA LYS A 113 6.55 -7.86 1.02
C LYS A 113 6.73 -8.25 2.48
N PHE A 114 7.96 -8.17 2.99
CA PHE A 114 8.21 -8.39 4.42
C PHE A 114 7.56 -7.32 5.29
N ILE A 115 7.72 -6.04 4.94
CA ILE A 115 7.09 -4.91 5.66
C ILE A 115 5.57 -5.05 5.67
N ASP A 116 4.96 -5.35 4.51
CA ASP A 116 3.53 -5.61 4.41
C ASP A 116 3.09 -6.79 5.30
N SER A 117 3.84 -7.90 5.27
CA SER A 117 3.58 -9.04 6.15
C SER A 117 3.75 -8.69 7.63
N ALA A 118 4.71 -7.83 7.98
CA ALA A 118 4.95 -7.39 9.35
C ALA A 118 3.78 -6.54 9.85
N ILE A 119 3.36 -5.53 9.09
CA ILE A 119 2.26 -4.63 9.47
C ILE A 119 0.95 -5.42 9.64
N ASN A 120 0.65 -6.33 8.72
CA ASN A 120 -0.64 -7.03 8.70
C ASN A 120 -0.71 -8.22 9.68
N ARG A 121 0.40 -8.66 10.27
CA ARG A 121 0.43 -9.85 11.14
C ARG A 121 1.05 -9.60 12.51
N TYR A 122 1.56 -8.40 12.74
CA TYR A 122 2.05 -7.99 14.05
C TYR A 122 0.90 -8.06 15.07
N GLY A 123 1.16 -8.66 16.23
CA GLY A 123 0.17 -8.93 17.27
C GLY A 123 -0.59 -10.25 17.11
N GLU A 124 -0.77 -10.75 15.89
CA GLU A 124 -1.42 -12.05 15.63
C GLU A 124 -0.39 -13.20 15.61
N ASP A 125 0.75 -12.98 14.97
CA ASP A 125 1.85 -13.95 14.91
C ASP A 125 2.86 -13.69 16.03
N ARG A 126 2.87 -14.57 17.04
CA ARG A 126 3.77 -14.46 18.21
C ARG A 126 5.25 -14.48 17.82
N ALA A 127 5.63 -15.32 16.84
CA ALA A 127 7.03 -15.45 16.43
C ALA A 127 7.51 -14.19 15.71
N LEU A 128 6.69 -13.68 14.78
CA LEU A 128 6.99 -12.44 14.06
C LEU A 128 7.03 -11.24 15.01
N SER A 129 6.06 -11.13 15.91
CA SER A 129 5.99 -10.05 16.90
C SER A 129 7.22 -10.07 17.83
N GLY A 130 7.64 -11.26 18.26
CA GLY A 130 8.85 -11.45 19.04
C GLY A 130 10.12 -11.02 18.29
N TYR A 131 10.24 -11.38 17.00
CA TYR A 131 11.37 -10.98 16.17
C TYR A 131 11.43 -9.46 15.93
N ILE A 132 10.27 -8.82 15.72
CA ILE A 132 10.15 -7.36 15.62
C ILE A 132 10.59 -6.70 16.93
N ASN A 133 10.05 -7.16 18.08
CA ASN A 133 10.44 -6.66 19.40
C ASN A 133 11.94 -6.79 19.65
N TYR A 134 12.55 -7.95 19.35
CA TYR A 134 13.99 -8.15 19.42
C TYR A 134 14.76 -7.05 18.68
N THR A 135 14.35 -6.77 17.44
CA THR A 135 14.99 -5.76 16.59
C THR A 135 14.78 -4.35 17.16
N LEU A 136 13.59 -4.03 17.66
CA LEU A 136 13.29 -2.72 18.24
C LEU A 136 14.10 -2.44 19.51
N TYR A 137 14.21 -3.41 20.42
CA TYR A 137 15.05 -3.27 21.61
C TYR A 137 16.53 -3.09 21.25
N LEU A 138 17.05 -3.91 20.31
CA LEU A 138 18.46 -3.86 19.91
C LEU A 138 18.85 -2.50 19.30
N ASN A 139 17.92 -1.85 18.58
CA ASN A 139 18.13 -0.55 17.96
C ASN A 139 17.71 0.64 18.86
N GLY A 140 17.31 0.40 20.11
CA GLY A 140 16.87 1.46 21.02
C GLY A 140 15.56 2.14 20.60
N LEU A 141 14.78 1.52 19.72
CA LEU A 141 13.47 2.01 19.27
C LEU A 141 12.34 1.63 20.24
N LYS A 142 12.63 0.76 21.20
CA LYS A 142 11.77 0.41 22.33
C LYS A 142 12.62 0.40 23.60
N ASP A 143 12.10 0.93 24.71
CA ASP A 143 12.87 1.00 25.96
C ASP A 143 13.16 -0.41 26.48
N ILE A 144 14.44 -0.73 26.66
CA ILE A 144 14.89 -2.01 27.19
C ILE A 144 14.39 -2.24 28.62
N LYS A 145 14.08 -1.17 29.37
CA LYS A 145 13.51 -1.26 30.73
C LYS A 145 12.09 -1.83 30.72
N GLU A 146 11.37 -1.70 29.61
CA GLU A 146 9.99 -2.19 29.44
C GLU A 146 9.94 -3.63 28.90
N ILE A 147 11.08 -4.32 28.80
CA ILE A 147 11.14 -5.66 28.23
C ILE A 147 10.36 -6.69 29.08
N THR A 148 9.43 -7.38 28.41
CA THR A 148 8.56 -8.39 29.04
C THR A 148 9.34 -9.67 29.38
N ALA A 149 8.80 -10.51 30.27
CA ALA A 149 9.43 -11.79 30.61
C ALA A 149 9.58 -12.73 29.40
N ASP A 150 8.54 -12.80 28.56
CA ASP A 150 8.56 -13.56 27.31
C ASP A 150 9.61 -13.02 26.33
N ASP A 151 9.68 -11.70 26.16
CA ASP A 151 10.69 -11.07 25.32
C ASP A 151 12.10 -11.37 25.86
N LYS A 152 12.33 -11.34 27.19
CA LYS A 152 13.64 -11.68 27.79
C LYS A 152 14.09 -13.10 27.41
N ILE A 153 13.17 -14.07 27.47
CA ILE A 153 13.46 -15.45 27.05
C ILE A 153 13.87 -15.45 25.57
N LEU A 154 13.10 -14.79 24.71
CA LEU A 154 13.38 -14.78 23.28
C LEU A 154 14.71 -14.08 22.95
N VAL A 155 14.92 -12.85 23.43
CA VAL A 155 16.12 -12.05 23.09
C VAL A 155 17.39 -12.70 23.61
N SER A 156 17.36 -13.33 24.80
CA SER A 156 18.53 -14.01 25.37
C SER A 156 18.93 -15.26 24.59
N ASN A 157 18.01 -15.87 23.85
CA ASN A 157 18.28 -17.02 22.97
C ASN A 157 18.65 -16.59 21.55
N ILE A 158 17.99 -15.58 20.98
CA ILE A 158 18.27 -15.09 19.63
C ILE A 158 19.60 -14.33 19.58
N PHE A 159 19.90 -13.47 20.56
CA PHE A 159 21.06 -12.59 20.52
C PHE A 159 22.40 -13.35 20.35
N PRO A 160 22.69 -14.44 21.10
CA PRO A 160 23.89 -15.22 20.89
C PRO A 160 23.96 -15.87 19.50
N ILE A 161 22.83 -16.33 18.95
CA ILE A 161 22.75 -16.93 17.61
C ILE A 161 23.13 -15.89 16.56
N MET A 162 22.50 -14.71 16.61
CA MET A 162 22.76 -13.62 15.67
C MET A 162 24.21 -13.12 15.76
N LYS A 163 24.76 -13.04 16.98
CA LYS A 163 26.17 -12.67 17.20
C LYS A 163 27.14 -13.68 16.58
N LYS A 164 26.85 -14.98 16.69
CA LYS A 164 27.64 -16.02 16.02
C LYS A 164 27.50 -15.93 14.50
N TYR A 165 26.29 -15.68 14.00
CA TYR A 165 26.03 -15.51 12.57
C TYR A 165 26.84 -14.35 11.98
N GLU A 166 26.84 -13.19 12.63
CA GLU A 166 27.62 -12.01 12.22
C GLU A 166 29.13 -12.32 12.13
N LYS A 167 29.64 -13.12 13.07
CA LYS A 167 31.05 -13.54 13.09
C LYS A 167 31.37 -14.74 12.20
N SER A 168 30.39 -15.27 11.48
CA SER A 168 30.53 -16.53 10.71
C SER A 168 30.95 -17.74 11.56
N GLU A 169 30.55 -17.75 12.84
CA GLU A 169 30.80 -18.82 13.82
C GLU A 169 29.59 -19.77 13.96
N LEU A 170 28.52 -19.56 13.20
CA LEU A 170 27.30 -20.35 13.27
C LEU A 170 27.38 -21.53 12.31
N GLU A 171 27.25 -22.74 12.84
CA GLU A 171 27.25 -23.98 12.07
C GLU A 171 25.82 -24.39 11.66
N ILE A 172 25.72 -25.25 10.64
CA ILE A 172 24.45 -25.78 10.18
C ILE A 172 23.83 -26.66 11.28
N ASN A 173 22.57 -26.39 11.61
CA ASN A 173 21.74 -27.26 12.44
C ASN A 173 20.80 -28.06 11.52
N ASP A 174 21.19 -29.28 11.16
CA ASP A 174 20.42 -30.13 10.21
C ASP A 174 18.98 -30.38 10.66
N LYS A 175 18.77 -30.59 11.96
CA LYS A 175 17.43 -30.79 12.53
C LYS A 175 16.57 -29.54 12.33
N GLY A 176 17.11 -28.37 12.71
CA GLY A 176 16.42 -27.10 12.55
C GLY A 176 16.14 -26.76 11.08
N LEU A 177 17.08 -27.05 10.18
CA LEU A 177 16.91 -26.83 8.76
C LEU A 177 15.81 -27.72 8.16
N LYS A 178 15.76 -29.00 8.56
CA LYS A 178 14.72 -29.92 8.13
C LYS A 178 13.33 -29.48 8.62
N GLU A 179 13.21 -29.11 9.89
CA GLU A 179 11.95 -28.60 10.46
C GLU A 179 11.50 -27.31 9.75
N PHE A 180 12.44 -26.43 9.42
CA PHE A 180 12.16 -25.21 8.65
C PHE A 180 11.59 -25.53 7.26
N TYR A 181 12.23 -26.43 6.50
CA TYR A 181 11.72 -26.82 5.18
C TYR A 181 10.33 -27.47 5.25
N SER A 182 10.10 -28.38 6.21
CA SER A 182 8.78 -28.95 6.42
C SER A 182 7.73 -27.89 6.70
N ARG A 183 8.06 -26.89 7.53
CA ARG A 183 7.14 -25.79 7.82
C ARG A 183 6.83 -24.92 6.60
N VAL A 184 7.82 -24.66 5.74
CA VAL A 184 7.63 -23.93 4.48
C VAL A 184 6.64 -24.68 3.57
N ASP A 185 6.78 -25.99 3.44
CA ASP A 185 5.89 -26.81 2.64
C ASP A 185 4.45 -26.86 3.19
N GLU A 186 4.30 -26.95 4.51
CA GLU A 186 2.98 -26.86 5.16
C GLU A 186 2.29 -25.53 4.82
N ILE A 187 2.99 -24.41 4.97
CA ILE A 187 2.45 -23.08 4.67
C ILE A 187 2.05 -22.98 3.20
N LYS A 188 2.87 -23.54 2.30
CA LYS A 188 2.56 -23.58 0.86
C LYS A 188 1.27 -24.34 0.59
N LYS A 189 1.11 -25.54 1.16
CA LYS A 189 -0.11 -26.34 1.02
C LYS A 189 -1.35 -25.61 1.54
N VAL A 190 -1.26 -24.99 2.72
CA VAL A 190 -2.37 -24.21 3.30
C VAL A 190 -2.78 -23.05 2.36
N ARG A 191 -1.81 -22.35 1.78
CA ARG A 191 -2.09 -21.27 0.81
C ARG A 191 -2.77 -21.80 -0.44
N GLU A 192 -2.29 -22.91 -1.00
CA GLU A 192 -2.88 -23.55 -2.18
C GLU A 192 -4.32 -23.98 -1.92
N THR A 193 -4.61 -24.60 -0.77
CA THR A 193 -5.98 -24.98 -0.39
C THR A 193 -6.88 -23.75 -0.23
N ARG A 194 -6.39 -22.68 0.41
CA ARG A 194 -7.14 -21.43 0.55
C ARG A 194 -7.45 -20.81 -0.81
N TYR A 195 -6.48 -20.80 -1.71
CA TYR A 195 -6.66 -20.29 -3.07
C TYR A 195 -7.69 -21.10 -3.84
N GLN A 196 -7.64 -22.44 -3.78
CA GLN A 196 -8.64 -23.30 -4.42
C GLN A 196 -10.05 -23.06 -3.89
N LYS A 197 -10.19 -22.88 -2.56
CA LYS A 197 -11.47 -22.54 -1.94
C LYS A 197 -11.99 -21.19 -2.43
N PHE A 198 -11.13 -20.17 -2.46
CA PHE A 198 -11.46 -18.85 -2.98
C PHE A 198 -11.85 -18.90 -4.46
N GLU A 199 -11.09 -19.62 -5.30
CA GLU A 199 -11.40 -19.79 -6.73
C GLU A 199 -12.79 -20.40 -6.89
N LYS A 200 -13.12 -21.44 -6.12
CA LYS A 200 -14.45 -22.07 -6.14
C LYS A 200 -15.56 -21.10 -5.72
N GLU A 201 -15.40 -20.40 -4.60
CA GLU A 201 -16.39 -19.42 -4.11
C GLU A 201 -16.60 -18.27 -5.10
N LEU A 202 -15.53 -17.80 -5.74
CA LEU A 202 -15.59 -16.76 -6.77
C LEU A 202 -16.35 -17.24 -8.01
N LYS A 203 -16.10 -18.47 -8.47
CA LYS A 203 -16.85 -19.09 -9.58
C LYS A 203 -18.34 -19.13 -9.28
N GLU A 204 -18.71 -19.63 -8.11
CA GLU A 204 -20.10 -19.76 -7.70
C GLU A 204 -20.80 -18.40 -7.66
N LYS A 205 -20.14 -17.36 -7.12
CA LYS A 205 -20.66 -15.99 -7.12
C LYS A 205 -20.83 -15.42 -8.52
N LEU A 206 -19.82 -15.54 -9.38
CA LEU A 206 -19.86 -15.02 -10.75
C LEU A 206 -20.93 -15.71 -11.60
N MET A 207 -21.05 -17.05 -11.51
CA MET A 207 -22.11 -17.77 -12.23
C MET A 207 -23.51 -17.32 -11.78
N LYS A 208 -23.69 -17.07 -10.47
CA LYS A 208 -24.95 -16.58 -9.92
C LYS A 208 -25.27 -15.16 -10.37
N GLU A 209 -24.32 -14.23 -10.29
CA GLU A 209 -24.53 -12.82 -10.68
C GLU A 209 -24.73 -12.65 -12.19
N LEU A 210 -24.02 -13.43 -13.01
CA LEU A 210 -24.08 -13.35 -14.46
C LEU A 210 -25.11 -14.29 -15.09
N SER A 211 -25.85 -15.05 -14.28
CA SER A 211 -26.84 -16.06 -14.73
C SER A 211 -26.29 -17.02 -15.79
N LEU A 212 -25.02 -17.40 -15.64
CA LEU A 212 -24.35 -18.31 -16.57
C LEU A 212 -24.88 -19.72 -16.36
N LYS A 213 -25.31 -20.37 -17.45
CA LYS A 213 -25.81 -21.75 -17.42
C LYS A 213 -24.69 -22.79 -17.49
N ASP A 214 -23.52 -22.41 -17.98
CA ASP A 214 -22.36 -23.28 -18.16
C ASP A 214 -21.27 -22.98 -17.13
N GLU A 215 -20.58 -24.03 -16.70
CA GLU A 215 -19.52 -23.94 -15.71
C GLU A 215 -18.33 -23.14 -16.25
N LEU A 216 -17.90 -22.11 -15.50
CA LEU A 216 -16.72 -21.31 -15.84
C LEU A 216 -15.44 -22.17 -15.78
N ASN A 217 -14.86 -22.44 -16.94
CA ASN A 217 -13.63 -23.22 -17.05
C ASN A 217 -12.42 -22.46 -16.48
N LYS A 218 -11.32 -23.17 -16.20
CA LYS A 218 -10.11 -22.58 -15.60
C LYS A 218 -9.47 -21.46 -16.44
N GLU A 219 -9.60 -21.49 -17.76
CA GLU A 219 -9.04 -20.47 -18.65
C GLU A 219 -9.83 -19.17 -18.62
N ASP A 220 -11.16 -19.25 -18.57
CA ASP A 220 -12.04 -18.10 -18.47
C ASP A 220 -11.85 -17.37 -17.14
N LEU A 221 -11.69 -18.09 -16.02
CA LEU A 221 -11.30 -17.45 -14.75
C LEU A 221 -9.90 -16.86 -14.80
N LYS A 222 -8.92 -17.53 -15.40
CA LYS A 222 -7.59 -16.94 -15.54
C LYS A 222 -7.65 -15.64 -16.34
N ARG A 223 -8.47 -15.57 -17.39
CA ARG A 223 -8.70 -14.33 -18.14
C ARG A 223 -9.37 -13.26 -17.29
N ILE A 224 -10.41 -13.60 -16.54
CA ILE A 224 -11.11 -12.66 -15.64
C ILE A 224 -10.17 -12.15 -14.53
N LEU A 225 -9.44 -13.04 -13.85
CA LEU A 225 -8.48 -12.71 -12.79
C LEU A 225 -7.30 -11.88 -13.32
N ASN A 226 -6.81 -12.18 -14.53
CA ASN A 226 -5.78 -11.39 -15.19
C ASN A 226 -6.29 -10.00 -15.59
N ASN A 227 -7.54 -9.89 -16.04
CA ASN A 227 -8.16 -8.61 -16.39
C ASN A 227 -8.52 -7.77 -15.16
N LEU A 228 -8.74 -8.41 -14.00
CA LEU A 228 -8.99 -7.75 -12.71
C LEU A 228 -7.70 -7.42 -11.94
N ASP A 229 -6.53 -7.74 -12.49
CA ASP A 229 -5.21 -7.54 -11.86
C ASP A 229 -5.09 -8.16 -10.45
N LEU A 230 -5.85 -9.23 -10.17
CA LEU A 230 -5.89 -9.92 -8.88
C LEU A 230 -4.68 -10.85 -8.64
N LYS A 231 -3.57 -10.69 -9.37
CA LYS A 231 -2.37 -11.52 -9.26
C LYS A 231 -1.59 -11.38 -7.95
N LYS A 232 -2.08 -10.62 -6.97
CA LYS A 232 -1.38 -10.36 -5.70
C LYS A 232 -2.28 -10.48 -4.46
N ILE A 233 -3.03 -11.57 -4.35
CA ILE A 233 -3.52 -12.05 -3.05
C ILE A 233 -2.84 -13.39 -2.72
#